data_AF-A0A257LTB3-F1
#
_entry.id   AF-A0A257LTB3-F1
#
_cell.length_a   1.000
_cell.length_b   1.000
_cell.length_c   1.000
_cell.angle_alpha   90.00
_cell.angle_beta   90.00
_cell.angle_gamma   90.00
#
_symmetry.space_group_name_H-M   'P 1'
#
loop_
_entity.id
_entity.type
_entity.pdbx_description
1 polymer ?
#
loop_
_entity_poly.entity_id
_entity_poly.type
_entity_poly.pdbx_seq_one_letter_code
_entity_poly.pdbx_strand_id
1 'polypeptide(L)'
;KRSPRDSLRRVRALVEDGATVIFTDGLPDDVPGFHQHDERLAQLMELLKPFAGKSGDVPHGKGHVVVNPASLAKELESRGNAAESMVTDGLRFVRRTHGDGFHYFIANRGAKRFSGKIRLAVPFRSVVVLDPWSDASARTPETSGSTIQLDLEAGASCLVRTFTDHKVESAPVPEDVPTGDALAVTGPWTIDFIAGGPTLPASRTLQSTGFWT
;
A
#
# COMPACT_ATOMS: atom_id res chain seq x y z
N LYS A 1 -3.26 26.31 -15.32
CA LYS A 1 -3.30 25.60 -14.02
C LYS A 1 -3.56 26.57 -12.89
N ARG A 2 -4.65 26.36 -12.14
CA ARG A 2 -5.08 27.31 -11.10
C ARG A 2 -4.66 26.88 -9.71
N SER A 3 -4.12 27.80 -8.92
CA SER A 3 -3.86 27.58 -7.50
C SER A 3 -4.23 28.82 -6.70
N PRO A 4 -4.92 28.70 -5.55
CA PRO A 4 -5.12 29.84 -4.66
C PRO A 4 -3.76 30.39 -4.18
N ARG A 5 -3.62 31.72 -4.24
CA ARG A 5 -2.43 32.44 -3.76
C ARG A 5 -2.04 32.05 -2.32
N ASP A 6 -3.03 31.95 -1.43
CA ASP A 6 -2.77 31.67 -0.01
C ASP A 6 -2.30 30.23 0.21
N SER A 7 -2.75 29.29 -0.62
CA SER A 7 -2.21 27.93 -0.65
C SER A 7 -0.74 27.94 -1.06
N LEU A 8 -0.36 28.64 -2.13
CA LEU A 8 1.05 28.73 -2.54
C LEU A 8 1.92 29.46 -1.53
N ARG A 9 1.40 30.47 -0.85
CA ARG A 9 2.12 31.12 0.26
C ARG A 9 2.43 30.12 1.37
N ARG A 10 1.47 29.26 1.73
CA ARG A 10 1.69 28.22 2.75
C ARG A 10 2.66 27.14 2.27
N VAL A 11 2.55 26.71 1.02
CA VAL A 11 3.48 25.77 0.38
C VAL A 11 4.90 26.33 0.41
N ARG A 12 5.09 27.62 0.08
CA ARG A 12 6.40 28.27 0.15
C ARG A 12 6.96 28.31 1.57
N ALA A 13 6.14 28.63 2.58
CA ALA A 13 6.57 28.60 3.97
C ALA A 13 7.05 27.20 4.40
N LEU A 14 6.35 26.14 3.96
CA LEU A 14 6.79 24.76 4.22
C LEU A 14 8.14 24.46 3.57
N VAL A 15 8.36 24.92 2.34
CA VAL A 15 9.65 24.76 1.64
C VAL A 15 10.76 25.52 2.38
N GLU A 16 10.51 26.77 2.79
CA GLU A 16 11.46 27.57 3.56
C GLU A 16 11.85 26.85 4.88
N ASP A 17 10.92 26.12 5.50
CA ASP A 17 11.12 25.33 6.71
C ASP A 17 11.73 23.92 6.48
N GLY A 18 11.98 23.52 5.23
CA GLY A 18 12.68 22.27 4.90
C GLY A 18 11.87 21.24 4.13
N ALA A 19 10.61 21.53 3.78
CA ALA A 19 9.81 20.62 2.98
C ALA A 19 10.31 20.54 1.52
N THR A 20 10.05 19.40 0.89
CA THR A 20 10.17 19.25 -0.56
C THR A 20 8.78 19.34 -1.18
N VAL A 21 8.63 20.16 -2.24
CA VAL A 21 7.39 20.26 -3.01
C VAL A 21 7.68 19.91 -4.46
N ILE A 22 6.91 18.97 -5.02
CA ILE A 22 7.08 18.48 -6.39
C ILE A 22 5.88 18.93 -7.24
N PHE A 23 6.13 19.76 -8.24
CA PHE A 23 5.17 20.14 -9.27
C PHE A 23 5.34 19.20 -10.47
N THR A 24 4.47 18.19 -10.58
CA THR A 24 4.55 17.15 -11.62
C THR A 24 4.17 17.63 -13.00
N ASP A 25 3.29 18.63 -13.05
CA ASP A 25 2.77 19.20 -14.28
C ASP A 25 2.95 20.72 -14.22
N GLY A 26 4.18 21.18 -14.03
CA GLY A 26 4.57 22.58 -14.08
C GLY A 26 4.04 23.45 -12.93
N LEU A 27 4.52 24.69 -12.91
CA LEU A 27 4.06 25.70 -11.96
C LEU A 27 2.64 26.18 -12.32
N PRO A 28 1.81 26.54 -11.33
CA PRO A 28 0.53 27.18 -11.61
C PRO A 28 0.74 28.55 -12.27
N ASP A 29 -0.11 28.86 -13.24
CA ASP A 29 -0.03 30.05 -14.09
C ASP A 29 -1.24 30.98 -13.91
N ASP A 30 -2.20 30.61 -13.04
CA ASP A 30 -3.47 31.31 -12.86
C ASP A 30 -4.01 31.16 -11.44
N VAL A 31 -4.94 32.04 -11.05
CA VAL A 31 -5.68 32.00 -9.77
C VAL A 31 -7.15 31.66 -10.00
N PRO A 32 -7.81 30.93 -9.08
CA PRO A 32 -9.25 30.68 -9.19
C PRO A 32 -10.09 31.94 -8.89
N GLY A 33 -11.20 32.11 -9.61
CA GLY A 33 -12.20 33.17 -9.41
C GLY A 33 -11.80 34.54 -9.97
N PHE A 34 -12.79 35.41 -10.23
CA PHE A 34 -12.59 36.71 -10.89
C PHE A 34 -12.37 37.90 -9.94
N HIS A 35 -12.76 37.78 -8.67
CA HIS A 35 -12.61 38.86 -7.70
C HIS A 35 -11.12 39.25 -7.56
N GLN A 36 -10.75 40.50 -7.87
CA GLN A 36 -9.35 40.98 -7.82
C GLN A 36 -8.38 40.01 -8.54
N HIS A 37 -8.80 39.47 -9.69
CA HIS A 37 -8.03 38.44 -10.40
C HIS A 37 -6.62 38.91 -10.76
N ASP A 38 -6.49 40.07 -11.41
CA ASP A 38 -5.19 40.60 -11.85
C ASP A 38 -4.21 40.81 -10.68
N GLU A 39 -4.68 41.39 -9.58
CA GLU A 39 -3.86 41.63 -8.38
C GLU A 39 -3.38 40.31 -7.76
N ARG A 40 -4.28 39.34 -7.62
CA ARG A 40 -3.94 38.02 -7.05
C ARG A 40 -3.03 37.23 -7.97
N LEU A 41 -3.22 37.34 -9.29
CA LEU A 41 -2.35 36.73 -10.29
C LEU A 41 -0.94 37.33 -10.22
N ALA A 42 -0.81 38.65 -10.17
CA ALA A 42 0.48 39.32 -10.04
C ALA A 42 1.23 38.85 -8.77
N GLN A 43 0.53 38.76 -7.63
CA GLN A 43 1.09 38.25 -6.38
C GLN A 43 1.48 36.77 -6.48
N LEU A 44 0.70 35.94 -7.19
CA LEU A 44 1.04 34.53 -7.45
C LEU A 44 2.34 34.43 -8.25
N MET A 45 2.46 35.21 -9.32
CA MET A 45 3.63 35.23 -10.19
C MET A 45 4.88 35.69 -9.44
N GLU A 46 4.77 36.70 -8.57
CA GLU A 46 5.89 37.13 -7.71
C GLU A 46 6.35 36.02 -6.75
N LEU A 47 5.43 35.21 -6.20
CA LEU A 47 5.81 34.06 -5.37
C LEU A 47 6.55 32.98 -6.16
N LEU A 48 6.23 32.82 -7.45
CA LEU A 48 6.76 31.77 -8.32
C LEU A 48 8.01 32.18 -9.11
N LYS A 49 8.30 33.47 -9.17
CA LYS A 49 9.45 34.07 -9.86
C LYS A 49 10.78 33.36 -9.60
N PRO A 50 11.11 32.88 -8.38
CA PRO A 50 12.35 32.12 -8.15
C PRO A 50 12.43 30.79 -8.88
N PHE A 51 11.30 30.24 -9.34
CA PHE A 51 11.17 28.94 -9.98
C PHE A 51 10.78 29.02 -11.46
N ALA A 52 10.37 30.21 -11.93
CA ALA A 52 9.97 30.43 -13.30
C ALA A 52 11.08 30.05 -14.30
N GLY A 53 10.73 29.28 -15.32
CA GLY A 53 11.68 28.81 -16.35
C GLY A 53 12.68 27.74 -15.88
N LYS A 54 12.60 27.29 -14.62
CA LYS A 54 13.45 26.21 -14.10
C LYS A 54 12.80 24.84 -14.29
N SER A 55 13.64 23.82 -14.42
CA SER A 55 13.24 22.41 -14.45
C SER A 55 14.15 21.59 -13.53
N GLY A 56 13.60 20.55 -12.92
CA GLY A 56 14.32 19.72 -11.95
C GLY A 56 14.30 20.32 -10.54
N ASP A 57 15.24 19.88 -9.71
CA ASP A 57 15.34 20.27 -8.31
C ASP A 57 15.95 21.66 -8.14
N VAL A 58 15.20 22.56 -7.51
CA VAL A 58 15.61 23.93 -7.19
C VAL A 58 15.62 24.11 -5.66
N PRO A 59 16.80 24.26 -5.04
CA PRO A 59 16.90 24.57 -3.61
C PRO A 59 16.24 25.91 -3.28
N HIS A 60 15.51 25.96 -2.16
CA HIS A 60 14.88 27.20 -1.68
C HIS A 60 14.71 27.18 -0.17
N GLY A 61 15.27 28.17 0.52
CA GLY A 61 15.34 28.16 1.98
C GLY A 61 16.08 26.92 2.48
N LYS A 62 15.46 26.15 3.40
CA LYS A 62 15.99 24.87 3.88
C LYS A 62 15.52 23.66 3.07
N GLY A 63 14.59 23.87 2.13
CA GLY A 63 13.90 22.81 1.39
C GLY A 63 14.14 22.88 -0.11
N HIS A 64 13.23 22.24 -0.85
CA HIS A 64 13.38 21.99 -2.29
C HIS A 64 12.07 22.19 -3.04
N VAL A 65 12.15 22.76 -4.25
CA VAL A 65 11.06 22.80 -5.23
C VAL A 65 11.49 22.06 -6.47
N VAL A 66 10.80 20.96 -6.79
CA VAL A 66 11.05 20.18 -8.00
C VAL A 66 10.00 20.52 -9.05
N VAL A 67 10.42 20.96 -10.24
CA VAL A 67 9.52 21.34 -11.33
C VAL A 67 9.67 20.38 -12.49
N ASN A 68 8.57 19.76 -12.92
CA ASN A 68 8.53 18.81 -14.04
C ASN A 68 9.60 17.72 -13.92
N PRO A 69 9.58 16.89 -12.85
CA PRO A 69 10.53 15.80 -12.73
C PRO A 69 10.37 14.84 -13.92
N ALA A 70 11.49 14.39 -14.49
CA ALA A 70 11.48 13.38 -15.56
C ALA A 70 10.80 12.07 -15.12
N SER A 71 10.87 11.76 -13.81
CA SER A 71 10.14 10.65 -13.21
C SER A 71 9.84 10.97 -11.75
N LEU A 72 8.55 11.06 -11.40
CA LEU A 72 8.12 11.23 -10.02
C LEU A 72 8.62 10.07 -9.13
N ALA A 73 8.61 8.84 -9.64
CA ALA A 73 9.05 7.68 -8.88
C ALA A 73 10.54 7.77 -8.51
N LYS A 74 11.41 8.15 -9.46
CA LYS A 74 12.85 8.35 -9.19
C LYS A 74 13.10 9.51 -8.24
N GLU A 75 12.31 10.58 -8.35
CA GLU A 75 12.40 11.74 -7.46
C GLU A 75 12.00 11.41 -6.02
N LEU A 76 10.99 10.56 -5.85
CA LEU A 76 10.60 10.05 -4.53
C LEU A 76 11.68 9.12 -3.96
N GLU A 77 12.20 8.21 -4.78
CA GLU A 77 13.22 7.24 -4.38
C GLU A 77 14.54 7.91 -3.96
N SER A 78 15.01 8.92 -4.70
CA SER A 78 16.21 9.69 -4.33
C SER A 78 16.09 10.40 -2.98
N ARG A 79 14.86 10.62 -2.51
CA ARG A 79 14.51 11.24 -1.23
C ARG A 79 14.12 10.21 -0.16
N GLY A 80 14.44 8.93 -0.35
CA GLY A 80 14.18 7.86 0.60
C GLY A 80 12.73 7.35 0.61
N ASN A 81 11.90 7.76 -0.35
CA ASN A 81 10.53 7.32 -0.50
C ASN A 81 10.44 6.26 -1.62
N ALA A 82 11.12 5.14 -1.42
CA ALA A 82 11.08 4.02 -2.36
C ALA A 82 9.66 3.42 -2.46
N ALA A 83 9.30 3.00 -3.67
CA ALA A 83 8.03 2.34 -3.95
C ALA A 83 8.01 0.90 -3.40
N GLU A 84 6.83 0.44 -2.99
CA GLU A 84 6.62 -0.95 -2.58
C GLU A 84 6.26 -1.79 -3.81
N SER A 85 7.09 -2.78 -4.15
CA SER A 85 6.94 -3.54 -5.41
C SER A 85 5.62 -4.31 -5.49
N MET A 86 5.07 -4.71 -4.34
CA MET A 86 3.84 -5.48 -4.24
C MET A 86 2.63 -4.83 -4.95
N VAL A 87 2.65 -3.50 -5.13
CA VAL A 87 1.55 -2.79 -5.82
C VAL A 87 1.52 -3.13 -7.31
N THR A 88 2.67 -3.28 -7.96
CA THR A 88 2.73 -3.65 -9.38
C THR A 88 2.27 -5.09 -9.61
N ASP A 89 2.39 -5.93 -8.57
CA ASP A 89 1.93 -7.31 -8.58
C ASP A 89 0.43 -7.46 -8.26
N GLY A 90 -0.29 -6.34 -8.12
CA GLY A 90 -1.73 -6.32 -7.88
C GLY A 90 -2.13 -6.40 -6.40
N LEU A 91 -1.17 -6.51 -5.48
CA LEU A 91 -1.45 -6.46 -4.04
C LEU A 91 -1.79 -5.03 -3.60
N ARG A 92 -2.43 -4.92 -2.45
CA ARG A 92 -2.70 -3.65 -1.76
C ARG A 92 -2.15 -3.74 -0.36
N PHE A 93 -1.69 -2.61 0.18
CA PHE A 93 -1.16 -2.59 1.52
C PHE A 93 -1.44 -1.28 2.26
N VAL A 94 -1.34 -1.36 3.58
CA VAL A 94 -1.17 -0.22 4.49
C VAL A 94 0.07 -0.49 5.33
N ARG A 95 0.96 0.51 5.45
CA ARG A 95 2.17 0.45 6.27
C ARG A 95 2.09 1.39 7.45
N ARG A 96 2.43 0.91 8.65
CA ARG A 96 2.54 1.71 9.88
C ARG A 96 3.91 1.47 10.52
N THR A 97 4.44 2.47 11.21
CA THR A 97 5.61 2.33 12.07
C THR A 97 5.21 1.80 13.45
N HIS A 98 6.11 1.06 14.09
CA HIS A 98 6.07 0.71 15.51
C HIS A 98 7.47 0.87 16.12
N GLY A 99 7.62 0.63 17.42
CA GLY A 99 8.86 0.89 18.16
C GLY A 99 10.10 0.19 17.57
N ASP A 100 9.92 -1.02 17.04
CA ASP A 100 11.04 -1.86 16.60
C ASP A 100 11.08 -2.01 15.06
N GLY A 101 10.19 -1.34 14.32
CA GLY A 101 10.14 -1.48 12.86
C GLY A 101 8.79 -1.08 12.25
N PHE A 102 8.25 -1.95 11.39
CA PHE A 102 7.05 -1.65 10.61
C PHE A 102 6.03 -2.79 10.64
N HIS A 103 4.75 -2.41 10.52
CA HIS A 103 3.65 -3.31 10.23
C HIS A 103 3.13 -3.04 8.82
N TYR A 104 2.91 -4.09 8.07
CA TYR A 104 2.19 -4.08 6.82
C TYR A 104 0.93 -4.92 6.98
N PHE A 105 -0.21 -4.37 6.61
CA PHE A 105 -1.38 -5.19 6.27
C PHE A 105 -1.40 -5.32 4.76
N ILE A 106 -1.27 -6.53 4.23
CA ILE A 106 -1.21 -6.81 2.79
C ILE A 106 -2.43 -7.63 2.41
N ALA A 107 -3.11 -7.23 1.34
CA ALA A 107 -4.31 -7.89 0.84
C ALA A 107 -4.19 -8.21 -0.66
N ASN A 108 -4.51 -9.45 -1.01
CA ASN A 108 -4.71 -9.88 -2.39
C ASN A 108 -6.19 -9.69 -2.75
N ARG A 109 -6.50 -8.56 -3.37
CA ARG A 109 -7.87 -8.26 -3.84
C ARG A 109 -8.15 -8.78 -5.25
N GLY A 110 -7.21 -9.53 -5.84
CA GLY A 110 -7.36 -10.14 -7.15
C GLY A 110 -8.14 -11.46 -7.10
N ALA A 111 -8.47 -11.98 -8.27
CA ALA A 111 -9.16 -13.26 -8.44
C ALA A 111 -8.21 -14.47 -8.48
N LYS A 112 -6.90 -14.25 -8.40
CA LYS A 112 -5.87 -15.29 -8.51
C LYS A 112 -5.00 -15.27 -7.26
N ARG A 113 -4.51 -16.44 -6.85
CA ARG A 113 -3.47 -16.58 -5.84
C ARG A 113 -2.22 -15.80 -6.28
N PHE A 114 -1.63 -15.07 -5.33
CA PHE A 114 -0.30 -14.51 -5.46
C PHE A 114 0.70 -15.48 -4.79
N SER A 115 1.77 -15.83 -5.51
CA SER A 115 2.90 -16.58 -4.98
C SER A 115 4.15 -16.01 -5.59
N GLY A 116 4.96 -15.31 -4.79
CA GLY A 116 6.12 -14.61 -5.33
C GLY A 116 6.88 -13.77 -4.32
N LYS A 117 7.94 -13.15 -4.83
CA LYS A 117 8.85 -12.32 -4.05
C LYS A 117 8.40 -10.86 -4.08
N ILE A 118 8.25 -10.25 -2.91
CA ILE A 118 7.98 -8.82 -2.77
C ILE A 118 9.14 -8.12 -2.08
N ARG A 119 9.53 -6.94 -2.57
CA ARG A 119 10.54 -6.09 -1.94
C ARG A 119 9.86 -5.08 -1.04
N LEU A 120 10.22 -5.09 0.24
CA LEU A 120 9.83 -4.03 1.17
C LEU A 120 10.72 -2.80 0.96
N ALA A 121 10.12 -1.61 0.89
CA ALA A 121 10.81 -0.35 0.70
C ALA A 121 11.57 0.12 1.96
N VAL A 122 11.33 -0.52 3.10
CA VAL A 122 12.00 -0.24 4.38
C VAL A 122 13.03 -1.32 4.70
N PRO A 123 14.15 -0.95 5.35
CA PRO A 123 15.10 -1.94 5.83
C PRO A 123 14.50 -2.75 6.99
N PHE A 124 14.92 -4.01 7.10
CA PHE A 124 14.62 -4.86 8.25
C PHE A 124 15.75 -5.85 8.49
N ARG A 125 15.94 -6.24 9.75
CA ARG A 125 16.85 -7.31 10.19
C ARG A 125 16.13 -8.65 10.27
N SER A 126 14.87 -8.65 10.67
CA SER A 126 14.01 -9.84 10.64
C SER A 126 12.56 -9.46 10.35
N VAL A 127 11.78 -10.48 9.99
CA VAL A 127 10.41 -10.32 9.53
C VAL A 127 9.60 -11.55 9.91
N VAL A 128 8.35 -11.32 10.29
CA VAL A 128 7.37 -12.36 10.61
C VAL A 128 6.08 -12.06 9.83
N VAL A 129 5.49 -13.08 9.24
CA VAL A 129 4.16 -13.04 8.62
C VAL A 129 3.16 -13.66 9.61
N LEU A 130 2.02 -13.00 9.80
CA LEU A 130 0.97 -13.38 10.73
C LEU A 130 -0.34 -13.54 9.94
N ASP A 131 -1.13 -14.55 10.28
CA ASP A 131 -2.54 -14.62 9.87
C ASP A 131 -3.35 -13.60 10.70
N PRO A 132 -4.09 -12.68 10.07
CA PRO A 132 -4.93 -11.72 10.79
C PRO A 132 -6.02 -12.38 11.65
N TRP A 133 -6.36 -13.65 11.41
CA TRP A 133 -7.36 -14.39 12.18
C TRP A 133 -6.79 -15.14 13.38
N SER A 134 -5.47 -15.38 13.44
CA SER A 134 -4.85 -16.15 14.52
C SER A 134 -3.38 -15.82 14.71
N ASP A 135 -3.03 -15.34 15.91
CA ASP A 135 -1.64 -15.07 16.31
C ASP A 135 -0.78 -16.34 16.39
N ALA A 136 -1.38 -17.53 16.50
CA ALA A 136 -0.66 -18.81 16.58
C ALA A 136 0.01 -19.22 15.26
N SER A 137 -0.23 -18.47 14.18
CA SER A 137 0.23 -18.76 12.81
C SER A 137 1.45 -17.94 12.37
N ALA A 138 2.12 -17.28 13.32
CA ALA A 138 3.33 -16.52 13.07
C ALA A 138 4.38 -17.38 12.38
N ARG A 139 4.83 -16.93 11.21
CA ARG A 139 5.79 -17.65 10.39
C ARG A 139 6.89 -16.76 9.86
N THR A 140 8.11 -17.30 9.81
CA THR A 140 9.27 -16.61 9.25
C THR A 140 9.33 -16.92 7.75
N PRO A 141 9.14 -15.92 6.86
CA PRO A 141 9.21 -16.14 5.41
C PRO A 141 10.67 -16.29 4.96
N GLU A 142 10.88 -16.87 3.77
CA GLU A 142 12.18 -16.82 3.11
C GLU A 142 12.54 -15.36 2.76
N THR A 143 13.77 -14.94 3.06
CA THR A 143 14.24 -13.57 2.85
C THR A 143 15.51 -13.52 1.98
N SER A 144 15.61 -12.51 1.12
CA SER A 144 16.85 -12.14 0.42
C SER A 144 17.00 -10.62 0.39
N GLY A 145 17.89 -10.08 1.22
CA GLY A 145 17.97 -8.62 1.45
C GLY A 145 16.65 -8.08 2.00
N SER A 146 16.08 -7.05 1.36
CA SER A 146 14.75 -6.51 1.71
C SER A 146 13.58 -7.21 1.02
N THR A 147 13.83 -8.38 0.43
CA THR A 147 12.82 -9.16 -0.30
C THR A 147 12.31 -10.32 0.56
N ILE A 148 11.01 -10.56 0.56
CA ILE A 148 10.37 -11.71 1.21
C ILE A 148 9.56 -12.52 0.21
N GLN A 149 9.54 -13.85 0.38
CA GLN A 149 8.58 -14.72 -0.30
C GLN A 149 7.22 -14.59 0.39
N LEU A 150 6.16 -14.36 -0.40
CA LEU A 150 4.80 -14.24 0.08
C LEU A 150 3.85 -15.08 -0.78
N ASP A 151 2.98 -15.81 -0.08
CA ASP A 151 1.89 -16.60 -0.63
C ASP A 151 0.57 -16.11 -0.07
N LEU A 152 -0.36 -15.75 -0.95
CA LEU A 152 -1.64 -15.18 -0.56
C LEU A 152 -2.74 -15.57 -1.55
N GLU A 153 -3.72 -16.32 -1.07
CA GLU A 153 -4.89 -16.72 -1.86
C GLU A 153 -5.69 -15.51 -2.39
N ALA A 154 -6.51 -15.75 -3.41
CA ALA A 154 -7.46 -14.76 -3.89
C ALA A 154 -8.41 -14.33 -2.75
N GLY A 155 -8.47 -13.03 -2.46
CA GLY A 155 -9.26 -12.49 -1.36
C GLY A 155 -8.62 -12.58 0.02
N ALA A 156 -7.46 -13.23 0.16
CA ALA A 156 -6.78 -13.35 1.45
C ALA A 156 -5.98 -12.11 1.81
N SER A 157 -5.64 -12.00 3.11
CA SER A 157 -4.77 -10.95 3.64
C SER A 157 -3.80 -11.50 4.69
N CYS A 158 -2.69 -10.81 4.91
CA CYS A 158 -1.74 -11.13 5.96
C CYS A 158 -1.22 -9.87 6.64
N LEU A 159 -0.66 -10.04 7.83
CA LEU A 159 0.13 -9.01 8.51
C LEU A 159 1.61 -9.36 8.39
N VAL A 160 2.43 -8.42 7.92
CA VAL A 160 3.89 -8.56 7.93
C VAL A 160 4.45 -7.59 8.96
N ARG A 161 5.17 -8.13 9.96
CA ARG A 161 5.84 -7.35 11.00
C ARG A 161 7.34 -7.43 10.78
N THR A 162 7.99 -6.29 10.67
CA THR A 162 9.45 -6.18 10.55
C THR A 162 10.07 -5.67 11.84
N PHE A 163 11.33 -6.07 12.05
CA PHE A 163 12.18 -5.65 13.16
C PHE A 163 13.52 -5.16 12.61
N THR A 164 13.97 -3.98 13.00
CA THR A 164 15.16 -3.33 12.43
C THR A 164 16.43 -3.61 13.23
N ASP A 165 16.32 -3.85 14.53
CA ASP A 165 17.43 -3.92 15.47
C ASP A 165 17.69 -5.34 16.02
N HIS A 166 16.67 -6.22 16.01
CA HIS A 166 16.79 -7.58 16.51
C HIS A 166 16.24 -8.64 15.55
N LYS A 167 16.57 -9.90 15.84
CA LYS A 167 16.07 -11.06 15.12
C LYS A 167 14.93 -11.68 15.91
N VAL A 168 13.75 -11.76 15.30
CA VAL A 168 12.64 -12.58 15.79
C VAL A 168 12.53 -13.78 14.88
N GLU A 169 12.59 -14.95 15.48
CA GLU A 169 12.33 -16.22 14.79
C GLU A 169 11.00 -16.78 15.27
N SER A 170 10.21 -17.25 14.32
CA SER A 170 9.00 -18.03 14.54
C SER A 170 9.16 -19.35 13.78
N ALA A 171 8.18 -20.26 13.91
CA ALA A 171 8.21 -21.47 13.10
C ALA A 171 8.35 -21.11 11.60
N PRO A 172 9.13 -21.86 10.82
CA PRO A 172 9.12 -21.68 9.37
C PRO A 172 7.70 -21.90 8.84
N VAL A 173 7.38 -21.26 7.71
CA VAL A 173 6.12 -21.51 6.99
C VAL A 173 5.97 -23.03 6.83
N PRO A 174 4.91 -23.66 7.36
CA PRO A 174 4.66 -25.07 7.08
C PRO A 174 4.49 -25.22 5.58
N GLU A 175 5.26 -26.12 4.98
CA GLU A 175 5.02 -26.49 3.60
C GLU A 175 3.75 -27.33 3.59
N ASP A 176 2.70 -26.88 2.91
CA ASP A 176 1.47 -27.65 2.70
C ASP A 176 1.79 -28.81 1.74
N VAL A 177 2.49 -29.81 2.25
CA VAL A 177 2.75 -31.05 1.55
C VAL A 177 1.55 -31.95 1.76
N PRO A 178 0.83 -32.36 0.69
CA PRO A 178 -0.23 -33.35 0.81
C PRO A 178 0.35 -34.63 1.41
N THR A 179 -0.04 -34.93 2.65
CA THR A 179 0.42 -36.12 3.37
C THR A 179 -0.62 -37.23 3.22
N GLY A 180 -0.70 -37.80 2.01
CA GLY A 180 -1.54 -38.94 1.68
C GLY A 180 -2.51 -38.70 0.53
N ASP A 181 -3.34 -39.72 0.25
CA ASP A 181 -4.36 -39.65 -0.79
C ASP A 181 -5.50 -38.72 -0.36
N ALA A 182 -5.99 -37.91 -1.29
CA ALA A 182 -7.15 -37.05 -1.04
C ALA A 182 -8.37 -37.90 -0.71
N LEU A 183 -8.91 -37.76 0.50
CA LEU A 183 -10.14 -38.42 0.88
C LEU A 183 -11.33 -37.62 0.30
N ALA A 184 -12.01 -38.22 -0.67
CA ALA A 184 -13.26 -37.66 -1.16
C ALA A 184 -14.31 -37.71 -0.04
N VAL A 185 -14.75 -36.54 0.44
CA VAL A 185 -15.91 -36.44 1.32
C VAL A 185 -17.16 -36.60 0.46
N THR A 186 -17.63 -37.83 0.35
CA THR A 186 -18.83 -38.17 -0.41
C THR A 186 -20.05 -38.12 0.49
N GLY A 187 -21.23 -37.93 -0.13
CA GLY A 187 -22.49 -37.94 0.59
C GLY A 187 -22.85 -39.33 1.16
N PRO A 188 -24.05 -39.45 1.74
CA PRO A 188 -25.14 -38.47 1.72
C PRO A 188 -24.92 -37.29 2.68
N TRP A 189 -25.36 -36.10 2.27
CA TRP A 189 -25.32 -34.86 3.06
C TRP A 189 -26.71 -34.55 3.61
N THR A 190 -26.84 -34.45 4.93
CA THR A 190 -28.07 -33.94 5.56
C THR A 190 -27.97 -32.43 5.71
N ILE A 191 -28.99 -31.71 5.24
CA ILE A 191 -29.08 -30.25 5.35
C ILE A 191 -30.27 -29.91 6.22
N ASP A 192 -29.99 -29.22 7.32
CA ASP A 192 -30.99 -28.65 8.23
C ASP A 192 -31.01 -27.11 8.13
N PHE A 193 -32.21 -26.56 7.99
CA PHE A 193 -32.42 -25.12 7.89
C PHE A 193 -32.68 -24.54 9.28
N ILE A 194 -31.65 -23.92 9.88
CA ILE A 194 -31.69 -23.45 11.27
C ILE A 194 -32.32 -22.06 11.45
N ALA A 195 -32.29 -21.20 10.42
CA ALA A 195 -32.82 -19.83 10.45
C ALA A 195 -33.08 -19.29 9.02
N GLY A 196 -34.11 -18.45 8.87
CA GLY A 196 -34.57 -17.92 7.57
C GLY A 196 -36.06 -17.51 7.60
N GLY A 197 -36.60 -16.96 6.51
CA GLY A 197 -38.01 -16.57 6.44
C GLY A 197 -38.54 -16.42 5.00
N PRO A 198 -39.87 -16.41 4.79
CA PRO A 198 -40.96 -16.40 5.79
C PRO A 198 -41.29 -17.76 6.42
N THR A 199 -40.86 -18.87 5.83
CA THR A 199 -40.98 -20.24 6.39
C THR A 199 -39.71 -21.03 6.11
N LEU A 200 -39.27 -21.84 7.08
CA LEU A 200 -38.11 -22.72 6.92
C LEU A 200 -38.46 -23.94 6.06
N PRO A 201 -37.64 -24.27 5.04
CA PRO A 201 -37.75 -25.54 4.35
C PRO A 201 -37.51 -26.73 5.30
N ALA A 202 -38.09 -27.88 4.97
CA ALA A 202 -37.83 -29.12 5.70
C ALA A 202 -36.38 -29.61 5.48
N SER A 203 -35.87 -30.37 6.44
CA SER A 203 -34.60 -31.08 6.32
C SER A 203 -34.60 -31.98 5.08
N ARG A 204 -33.46 -32.05 4.38
CA ARG A 204 -33.32 -32.89 3.19
C ARG A 204 -31.95 -33.54 3.11
N THR A 205 -31.92 -34.71 2.47
CA THR A 205 -30.70 -35.45 2.18
C THR A 205 -30.29 -35.26 0.72
N LEU A 206 -29.05 -34.85 0.47
CA LEU A 206 -28.46 -34.76 -0.86
C LEU A 206 -27.47 -35.89 -1.09
N GLN A 207 -27.50 -36.50 -2.27
CA GLN A 207 -26.53 -37.53 -2.67
C GLN A 207 -25.20 -36.91 -3.14
N SER A 208 -25.24 -35.68 -3.67
CA SER A 208 -24.07 -34.92 -4.11
C SER A 208 -24.18 -33.44 -3.70
N THR A 209 -23.04 -32.78 -3.50
CA THR A 209 -23.01 -31.33 -3.25
C THR A 209 -23.30 -30.56 -4.55
N GLY A 210 -23.82 -29.35 -4.41
CA GLY A 210 -24.14 -28.46 -5.53
C GLY A 210 -24.35 -27.03 -5.03
N PHE A 211 -24.50 -26.10 -5.97
CA PHE A 211 -24.86 -24.71 -5.62
C PHE A 211 -26.27 -24.66 -5.02
N TRP A 212 -26.50 -23.64 -4.19
CA TRP A 212 -27.78 -23.44 -3.52
C TRP A 212 -28.92 -23.07 -4.48
N THR A 213 -28.58 -22.49 -5.63
CA THR A 213 -29.49 -22.02 -6.69
C THR A 213 -29.66 -23.04 -7.81
#